data_AF-A0A8H6F3I4-F1
#
_entry.id   AF-A0A8H6F3I4-F1
#
_cell.length_a   1.000
_cell.length_b   1.000
_cell.length_c   1.000
_cell.angle_alpha   90.00
_cell.angle_beta   90.00
_cell.angle_gamma   90.00
#
_symmetry.space_group_name_H-M   'P 1'
#
loop_
_entity.id
_entity.type
_entity.pdbx_description
1 polymer ?
#
loop_
_entity_poly.entity_id
_entity_poly.type
_entity_poly.pdbx_seq_one_letter_code
_entity_poly.pdbx_strand_id
1 'polypeptide(L)'
;MDYPSGSDPFTSRQHLLHHTFSPLISIEATHNVDLIFQSIINNNDNISTLQIFKPYGNNAKYSINTNNQQFKIINNQLITKNYPSFPIRFEPSLPDLVSVLNAQSRNPKNSNNLGGSNNTSNNNNNGLLLNKLNSNSSPSLSNSITEEFKTRSEGVPLNQLFSISSLEVYLRHMANPDNSINNSGGGGSLYLNFFDKLITSNQITPFETFNHPISQIFIIDYETDSIDILRKLIVEFRNYNFPKFFQIDDLLIHVFIIYDCDKFATGDIINFQNEIKNKLNVNTTVFPMSYNNNKEKSSGGGMETNTISLVENSTIEEELQRISWNDINNSFEIPKVVDYTIRTKLYEFINKFLIPHMQSKVRYWDDQILQPKKSITGRFFQVSKNFLIVIIIVILVY
;
A
#
# COMPACT_ATOMS: atom_id res chain seq x y z
N MET A 1 -23.65 5.24 24.78
CA MET A 1 -24.18 4.88 23.46
C MET A 1 -23.37 3.69 23.02
N ASP A 2 -23.94 2.50 23.13
CA ASP A 2 -23.26 1.27 22.73
C ASP A 2 -23.41 1.15 21.22
N TYR A 3 -22.34 1.46 20.50
CA TYR A 3 -22.27 1.24 19.07
C TYR A 3 -22.12 -0.26 18.80
N PRO A 4 -22.69 -0.79 17.70
CA PRO A 4 -22.33 -2.13 17.22
C PRO A 4 -20.81 -2.29 17.16
N SER A 5 -20.28 -3.45 17.52
CA SER A 5 -18.84 -3.71 17.54
C SER A 5 -18.20 -3.36 16.19
N GLY A 6 -17.18 -2.49 16.21
CA GLY A 6 -16.49 -1.99 15.01
C GLY A 6 -17.18 -0.85 14.25
N SER A 7 -18.36 -0.41 14.69
CA SER A 7 -19.06 0.78 14.14
C SER A 7 -18.97 2.00 15.06
N ASP A 8 -18.08 1.95 16.06
CA ASP A 8 -17.83 3.12 16.87
C ASP A 8 -17.25 4.24 15.97
N PRO A 9 -17.66 5.51 16.20
CA PRO A 9 -17.21 6.62 15.36
C PRO A 9 -15.70 6.81 15.33
N PHE A 10 -14.98 6.33 16.37
CA PHE A 10 -13.52 6.48 16.45
C PHE A 10 -12.81 5.49 15.53
N THR A 11 -13.16 4.21 15.59
CA THR A 11 -12.67 3.17 14.68
C THR A 11 -13.05 3.49 13.24
N SER A 12 -14.32 3.83 12.98
CA SER A 12 -14.77 4.19 11.62
C SER A 12 -14.00 5.38 11.05
N ARG A 13 -13.77 6.41 11.87
CA ARG A 13 -12.94 7.56 11.48
C ARG A 13 -11.48 7.15 11.25
N GLN A 14 -10.92 6.29 12.10
CA GLN A 14 -9.55 5.81 11.93
C GLN A 14 -9.40 5.02 10.62
N HIS A 15 -10.32 4.11 10.32
CA HIS A 15 -10.33 3.38 9.04
C HIS A 15 -10.43 4.33 7.85
N LEU A 16 -11.31 5.33 7.90
CA LEU A 16 -11.46 6.30 6.81
C LEU A 16 -10.22 7.20 6.63
N LEU A 17 -9.62 7.68 7.73
CA LEU A 17 -8.37 8.43 7.68
C LEU A 17 -7.21 7.57 7.16
N HIS A 18 -7.13 6.31 7.58
CA HIS A 18 -6.09 5.38 7.17
C HIS A 18 -6.22 5.01 5.69
N HIS A 19 -7.40 4.57 5.27
CA HIS A 19 -7.62 4.01 3.93
C HIS A 19 -7.86 5.05 2.85
N THR A 20 -8.66 6.07 3.15
CA THR A 20 -9.03 7.05 2.12
C THR A 20 -8.06 8.22 2.09
N PHE A 21 -7.55 8.67 3.24
CA PHE A 21 -6.83 9.94 3.32
C PHE A 21 -5.36 9.83 3.69
N SER A 22 -4.82 8.65 4.00
CA SER A 22 -3.38 8.59 4.27
C SER A 22 -2.56 8.73 2.99
N PRO A 23 -1.33 9.28 3.05
CA PRO A 23 -0.45 9.32 1.91
C PRO A 23 -0.01 7.90 1.53
N LEU A 24 -0.01 7.61 0.23
CA LEU A 24 0.47 6.35 -0.31
C LEU A 24 1.98 6.44 -0.58
N ILE A 25 2.68 5.38 -0.21
CA ILE A 25 4.12 5.20 -0.41
C ILE A 25 4.33 3.88 -1.13
N SER A 26 4.96 3.94 -2.28
CA SER A 26 5.31 2.75 -3.05
C SER A 26 6.65 2.19 -2.57
N ILE A 27 6.73 0.88 -2.39
CA ILE A 27 7.94 0.16 -1.97
C ILE A 27 8.42 -0.75 -3.10
N GLU A 28 9.73 -0.75 -3.31
CA GLU A 28 10.44 -1.73 -4.12
C GLU A 28 11.65 -2.24 -3.31
N ALA A 29 11.68 -3.54 -3.02
CA ALA A 29 12.74 -4.17 -2.24
C ALA A 29 13.58 -5.09 -3.13
N THR A 30 14.88 -5.18 -2.87
CA THR A 30 15.72 -6.20 -3.50
C THR A 30 15.42 -7.58 -2.92
N HIS A 31 15.66 -8.62 -3.72
CA HIS A 31 15.43 -10.00 -3.30
C HIS A 31 16.24 -10.37 -2.04
N ASN A 32 17.45 -9.81 -1.88
CA ASN A 32 18.29 -10.07 -0.71
C ASN A 32 17.64 -9.58 0.58
N VAL A 33 16.90 -8.47 0.53
CA VAL A 33 16.16 -7.95 1.68
C VAL A 33 15.00 -8.86 2.07
N ASP A 34 14.28 -9.42 1.09
CA ASP A 34 13.24 -10.40 1.36
C ASP A 34 13.82 -11.62 2.09
N LEU A 35 14.95 -12.15 1.61
CA LEU A 35 15.65 -13.27 2.26
C LEU A 35 16.07 -12.94 3.70
N ILE A 36 16.55 -11.72 3.96
CA ILE A 36 16.89 -11.27 5.31
C ILE A 36 15.64 -11.31 6.20
N PHE A 37 14.53 -10.72 5.77
CA PHE A 37 13.32 -10.70 6.58
C PHE A 37 12.73 -12.09 6.79
N GLN A 38 12.76 -12.95 5.78
CA GLN A 38 12.34 -14.36 5.88
C GLN A 38 13.18 -15.13 6.90
N SER A 39 14.51 -14.90 6.93
CA SER A 39 15.40 -15.52 7.92
C SER A 39 15.13 -15.06 9.37
N ILE A 40 14.55 -13.87 9.54
CA ILE A 40 14.21 -13.29 10.83
C ILE A 40 12.83 -13.77 11.30
N ILE A 41 11.89 -13.96 10.38
CA ILE A 41 10.50 -14.34 10.64
C ILE A 41 10.35 -15.85 10.43
N ASN A 42 10.70 -16.66 11.44
CA ASN A 42 10.45 -18.11 11.54
C ASN A 42 10.50 -18.92 10.20
N ASN A 43 11.37 -18.54 9.26
CA ASN A 43 11.45 -19.08 7.89
C ASN A 43 10.09 -19.19 7.16
N ASN A 44 9.27 -18.13 7.23
CA ASN A 44 8.09 -18.03 6.37
C ASN A 44 8.50 -17.60 4.95
N ASP A 45 8.78 -18.57 4.08
CA ASP A 45 9.30 -18.37 2.70
C ASP A 45 8.38 -17.51 1.80
N ASN A 46 7.13 -17.29 2.20
CA ASN A 46 6.11 -16.60 1.40
C ASN A 46 5.91 -15.12 1.77
N ILE A 47 6.61 -14.61 2.80
CA ILE A 47 6.45 -13.22 3.24
C ILE A 47 7.43 -12.32 2.49
N SER A 48 6.89 -11.30 1.85
CA SER A 48 7.65 -10.22 1.20
C SER A 48 7.88 -9.05 2.15
N THR A 49 8.92 -8.25 1.87
CA THR A 49 9.21 -7.02 2.60
C THR A 49 8.01 -6.06 2.59
N LEU A 50 7.28 -5.96 1.48
CA LEU A 50 6.08 -5.13 1.40
C LEU A 50 5.03 -5.57 2.44
N GLN A 51 4.75 -6.87 2.55
CA GLN A 51 3.78 -7.40 3.51
C GLN A 51 4.19 -7.13 4.96
N ILE A 52 5.49 -7.08 5.25
CA ILE A 52 5.99 -6.73 6.58
C ILE A 52 5.74 -5.26 6.87
N PHE A 53 6.06 -4.36 5.93
CA PHE A 53 5.90 -2.92 6.12
C PHE A 53 4.45 -2.44 6.10
N LYS A 54 3.55 -3.11 5.36
CA LYS A 54 2.13 -2.74 5.22
C LYS A 54 1.40 -2.45 6.55
N PRO A 55 1.43 -3.34 7.56
CA PRO A 55 0.80 -3.08 8.86
C PRO A 55 1.43 -1.89 9.58
N TYR A 56 2.75 -1.69 9.47
CA TYR A 56 3.46 -0.58 10.13
C TYR A 56 3.11 0.82 9.61
N GLY A 57 2.38 0.91 8.48
CA GLY A 57 1.79 2.15 8.02
C GLY A 57 0.76 2.74 9.01
N ASN A 58 0.07 1.88 9.76
CA ASN A 58 -0.85 2.29 10.81
C ASN A 58 -0.11 2.59 12.12
N ASN A 59 0.58 3.73 12.14
CA ASN A 59 1.28 4.19 13.33
C ASN A 59 0.37 4.68 14.46
N ALA A 60 -0.96 4.72 14.29
CA ALA A 60 -1.88 4.88 15.42
C ALA A 60 -1.96 3.61 16.27
N LYS A 61 -1.95 2.44 15.62
CA LYS A 61 -1.93 1.12 16.28
C LYS A 61 -0.51 0.68 16.65
N TYR A 62 0.44 0.95 15.76
CA TYR A 62 1.84 0.54 15.90
C TYR A 62 2.74 1.69 16.38
N SER A 63 2.23 2.64 17.15
CA SER A 63 3.05 3.70 17.76
C SER A 63 4.09 3.13 18.73
N ILE A 64 5.16 3.89 18.96
CA ILE A 64 6.13 3.57 20.01
C ILE A 64 5.59 4.16 21.32
N ASN A 65 5.04 3.29 22.18
CA ASN A 65 4.43 3.67 23.46
C ASN A 65 5.38 4.42 24.42
N THR A 66 6.70 4.42 24.19
CA THR A 66 7.69 4.95 25.13
C THR A 66 8.03 6.42 24.95
N ASN A 67 7.64 7.06 23.85
CA ASN A 67 7.86 8.49 23.63
C ASN A 67 6.54 9.13 23.22
N ASN A 68 6.22 10.33 23.73
CA ASN A 68 5.15 11.19 23.21
C ASN A 68 5.46 11.62 21.76
N GLN A 69 5.47 10.67 20.83
CA GLN A 69 5.72 10.87 19.42
C GLN A 69 4.61 11.75 18.88
N GLN A 70 5.01 12.91 18.38
CA GLN A 70 4.11 13.89 17.82
C GLN A 70 4.63 14.28 16.45
N PHE A 71 3.77 14.15 15.46
CA PHE A 71 4.03 14.60 14.11
C PHE A 71 3.72 16.09 14.05
N LYS A 72 4.76 16.89 13.82
CA LYS A 72 4.64 18.35 13.73
C LYS A 72 4.32 18.73 12.30
N ILE A 73 3.15 19.29 12.10
CA ILE A 73 2.68 19.73 10.79
C ILE A 73 2.51 21.24 10.80
N ILE A 74 3.18 21.90 9.86
CA ILE A 74 3.09 23.34 9.63
C ILE A 74 2.13 23.56 8.47
N ASN A 75 1.02 24.24 8.72
CA ASN A 75 0.07 24.60 7.68
C ASN A 75 0.60 25.78 6.83
N ASN A 76 -0.06 26.08 5.71
CA ASN A 76 0.21 27.22 4.84
C ASN A 76 0.22 28.58 5.58
N GLN A 77 -0.60 28.74 6.63
CA GLN A 77 -0.60 29.90 7.51
C GLN A 77 0.56 29.93 8.52
N LEU A 78 1.55 29.05 8.38
CA LEU A 78 2.69 28.88 9.28
C LEU A 78 2.31 28.47 10.73
N ILE A 79 1.07 28.02 10.93
CA ILE A 79 0.59 27.50 12.20
C ILE A 79 1.10 26.06 12.34
N THR A 80 1.81 25.78 13.43
CA THR A 80 2.27 24.42 13.77
C THR A 80 1.21 23.71 14.60
N LYS A 81 0.78 22.53 14.15
CA LYS A 81 -0.06 21.60 14.90
C LYS A 81 0.70 20.32 15.16
N ASN A 82 0.45 19.72 16.32
CA ASN A 82 1.03 18.46 16.73
C ASN A 82 -0.04 17.37 16.68
N TYR A 83 0.25 16.28 15.98
CA TYR A 83 -0.65 15.15 15.84
C TYR A 83 -0.04 13.91 16.51
N PRO A 84 -0.84 13.10 17.23
CA PRO A 84 -0.34 11.89 17.89
C PRO A 84 -0.01 10.76 16.91
N SER A 85 -0.53 10.83 15.69
CA SER A 85 -0.38 9.82 14.64
C SER A 85 -0.38 10.47 13.26
N PHE A 86 0.30 9.85 12.31
CA PHE A 86 0.30 10.28 10.90
C PHE A 86 0.31 9.02 10.02
N PRO A 87 -0.84 8.34 9.88
CA PRO A 87 -0.91 7.06 9.18
C PRO A 87 -0.43 7.21 7.73
N ILE A 88 0.20 6.16 7.19
CA ILE A 88 0.70 6.09 5.81
C ILE A 88 0.29 4.73 5.23
N ARG A 89 0.11 4.63 3.91
CA ARG A 89 -0.16 3.35 3.23
C ARG A 89 1.06 2.90 2.45
N PHE A 90 1.44 1.64 2.61
CA PHE A 90 2.46 1.02 1.77
C PHE A 90 1.82 0.14 0.72
N GLU A 91 2.22 0.35 -0.53
CA GLU A 91 1.72 -0.38 -1.70
C GLU A 91 2.90 -0.79 -2.60
N PRO A 92 2.69 -1.72 -3.54
CA PRO A 92 3.68 -2.07 -4.55
C PRO A 92 4.16 -0.87 -5.37
N SER A 93 5.23 -1.09 -6.14
CA SER A 93 5.73 -0.07 -7.07
C SER A 93 4.62 0.34 -8.07
N LEU A 94 4.62 1.62 -8.46
CA LEU A 94 3.65 2.12 -9.43
C LEU A 94 3.70 1.34 -10.77
N PRO A 95 4.87 0.97 -11.32
CA PRO A 95 4.95 0.06 -12.46
C PRO A 95 4.17 -1.25 -12.28
N ASP A 96 4.26 -1.87 -11.10
CA ASP A 96 3.58 -3.13 -10.80
C ASP A 96 2.06 -2.92 -10.75
N LEU A 97 1.59 -1.90 -10.04
CA LEU A 97 0.16 -1.56 -9.95
C LEU A 97 -0.46 -1.28 -11.32
N VAL A 98 0.25 -0.52 -12.17
CA VAL A 98 -0.18 -0.23 -13.54
C VAL A 98 -0.17 -1.48 -14.41
N SER A 99 0.80 -2.39 -14.22
CA SER A 99 0.86 -3.66 -14.95
C SER A 99 -0.34 -4.55 -14.64
N VAL A 100 -0.74 -4.65 -13.37
CA VAL A 100 -1.90 -5.42 -12.91
C VAL A 100 -3.18 -4.85 -13.50
N LEU A 101 -3.36 -3.53 -13.47
CA LEU A 101 -4.53 -2.86 -14.05
C LEU A 101 -4.62 -3.05 -15.57
N ASN A 102 -3.48 -2.98 -16.26
CA ASN A 102 -3.40 -3.29 -17.69
C ASN A 102 -3.72 -4.77 -17.99
N ALA A 103 -3.32 -5.70 -17.12
CA ALA A 103 -3.67 -7.11 -17.28
C ALA A 103 -5.17 -7.36 -17.07
N GLN A 104 -5.78 -6.71 -16.06
CA GLN A 104 -7.22 -6.80 -15.79
C GLN A 104 -8.05 -6.23 -16.95
N SER A 105 -7.67 -5.08 -17.50
CA SER A 105 -8.37 -4.45 -18.63
C SER A 105 -8.25 -5.20 -19.96
N ARG A 106 -7.25 -6.07 -20.12
CA ARG A 106 -7.09 -6.94 -21.30
C ARG A 106 -7.96 -8.20 -21.26
N ASN A 107 -8.59 -8.52 -20.12
CA ASN A 107 -9.41 -9.72 -19.93
C ASN A 107 -10.95 -9.60 -20.12
N PRO A 108 -11.56 -8.64 -20.85
CA PRO A 108 -13.02 -8.63 -20.99
C PRO A 108 -13.57 -9.57 -22.07
N LYS A 109 -12.76 -10.33 -22.84
CA LYS A 109 -13.22 -10.99 -24.08
C LYS A 109 -12.72 -12.43 -24.39
N ASN A 110 -12.24 -13.21 -23.43
CA ASN A 110 -11.79 -14.60 -23.71
C ASN A 110 -12.61 -15.71 -23.02
N SER A 111 -13.91 -15.51 -22.79
CA SER A 111 -14.82 -16.61 -22.38
C SER A 111 -15.77 -17.10 -23.48
N ASN A 112 -15.79 -16.51 -24.68
CA ASN A 112 -16.85 -16.77 -25.66
C ASN A 112 -16.40 -17.35 -27.00
N ASN A 113 -15.20 -17.90 -27.13
CA ASN A 113 -14.81 -18.64 -28.35
C ASN A 113 -13.88 -19.82 -28.02
N LEU A 114 -14.46 -20.93 -27.55
CA LEU A 114 -13.95 -22.25 -27.90
C LEU A 114 -14.94 -22.87 -28.88
N GLY A 115 -14.50 -22.94 -30.15
CA GLY A 115 -15.18 -23.68 -31.20
C GLY A 115 -15.32 -25.14 -30.81
N GLY A 116 -16.45 -25.71 -31.22
CA GLY A 116 -16.73 -27.13 -31.05
C GLY A 116 -15.65 -28.00 -31.67
N SER A 117 -15.19 -28.98 -30.90
CA SER A 117 -14.74 -30.25 -31.44
C SER A 117 -15.09 -31.33 -30.44
N ASN A 118 -15.93 -32.26 -30.89
CA ASN A 118 -16.31 -33.45 -30.17
C ASN A 118 -15.07 -34.24 -29.78
N ASN A 119 -14.96 -34.67 -28.52
CA ASN A 119 -14.47 -36.02 -28.21
C ASN A 119 -14.89 -36.46 -26.80
N THR A 120 -15.63 -37.55 -26.82
CA THR A 120 -16.01 -38.44 -25.74
C THR A 120 -14.76 -39.01 -25.07
N SER A 121 -14.68 -38.98 -23.73
CA SER A 121 -14.25 -40.11 -22.89
C SER A 121 -14.30 -39.79 -21.40
N ASN A 122 -14.89 -40.74 -20.67
CA ASN A 122 -14.96 -40.85 -19.22
C ASN A 122 -13.57 -40.96 -18.56
N ASN A 123 -13.38 -40.29 -17.41
CA ASN A 123 -13.08 -41.00 -16.16
C ASN A 123 -13.10 -40.05 -14.95
N ASN A 124 -13.71 -40.56 -13.87
CA ASN A 124 -13.88 -39.93 -12.57
C ASN A 124 -12.54 -39.73 -11.85
N ASN A 125 -12.30 -38.54 -11.31
CA ASN A 125 -11.53 -38.30 -10.09
C ASN A 125 -11.95 -36.94 -9.49
N ASN A 126 -12.26 -36.96 -8.19
CA ASN A 126 -12.88 -35.86 -7.44
C ASN A 126 -11.89 -34.72 -7.17
N GLY A 127 -11.88 -33.70 -8.05
CA GLY A 127 -11.38 -32.35 -7.77
C GLY A 127 -12.57 -31.38 -7.83
N LEU A 128 -12.84 -30.67 -6.73
CA LEU A 128 -13.99 -29.79 -6.58
C LEU A 128 -13.88 -28.61 -7.59
N LEU A 129 -14.68 -28.70 -8.66
CA LEU A 129 -14.74 -27.75 -9.78
C LEU A 129 -15.45 -26.45 -9.38
N LEU A 130 -14.71 -25.34 -9.29
CA LEU A 130 -15.22 -23.99 -9.08
C LEU A 130 -15.82 -23.35 -10.36
N ASN A 131 -16.46 -24.12 -11.24
CA ASN A 131 -16.92 -23.65 -12.56
C ASN A 131 -18.42 -23.82 -12.83
N LYS A 132 -19.26 -23.93 -11.79
CA LYS A 132 -20.70 -24.12 -12.00
C LYS A 132 -21.59 -23.37 -11.02
N LEU A 133 -21.44 -22.04 -10.95
CA LEU A 133 -22.48 -21.14 -10.42
C LEU A 133 -22.52 -19.80 -11.19
N ASN A 134 -22.49 -19.86 -12.53
CA ASN A 134 -23.07 -18.79 -13.35
C ASN A 134 -24.56 -19.10 -13.56
N SER A 135 -25.36 -18.92 -12.49
CA SER A 135 -26.80 -18.79 -12.62
C SER A 135 -27.12 -17.31 -12.76
N ASN A 136 -27.65 -16.96 -13.93
CA ASN A 136 -28.26 -15.68 -14.27
C ASN A 136 -29.12 -15.14 -13.12
N SER A 137 -28.71 -14.03 -12.51
CA SER A 137 -29.59 -12.93 -12.06
C SER A 137 -28.81 -11.94 -11.18
N SER A 138 -28.11 -11.00 -11.80
CA SER A 138 -27.83 -9.69 -11.19
C SER A 138 -27.99 -8.65 -12.30
N PRO A 139 -28.95 -7.71 -12.20
CA PRO A 139 -28.99 -6.61 -13.14
C PRO A 139 -27.73 -5.77 -12.89
N SER A 140 -27.00 -5.49 -13.95
CA SER A 140 -25.91 -4.52 -13.91
C SER A 140 -26.45 -3.21 -13.34
N LEU A 141 -26.05 -2.83 -12.11
CA LEU A 141 -26.25 -1.49 -11.55
C LEU A 141 -25.30 -0.47 -12.23
N SER A 142 -25.21 -0.56 -13.55
CA SER A 142 -24.52 0.38 -14.43
C SER A 142 -25.44 0.64 -15.60
N ASN A 143 -26.52 1.38 -15.34
CA ASN A 143 -27.26 2.26 -16.27
C ASN A 143 -28.69 2.50 -15.74
N SER A 144 -28.83 3.44 -14.80
CA SER A 144 -30.06 4.21 -14.67
C SER A 144 -29.72 5.69 -14.67
N ILE A 145 -29.14 6.13 -15.78
CA ILE A 145 -29.22 7.52 -16.22
C ILE A 145 -30.11 7.46 -17.45
N THR A 146 -31.31 8.01 -17.28
CA THR A 146 -32.36 8.35 -18.25
C THR A 146 -32.02 8.18 -19.74
N GLU A 147 -32.92 7.48 -20.45
CA GLU A 147 -32.90 7.16 -21.89
C GLU A 147 -33.00 8.36 -22.85
N GLU A 148 -32.25 9.45 -22.65
CA GLU A 148 -32.28 10.61 -23.56
C GLU A 148 -30.93 11.05 -24.15
N PHE A 149 -29.86 10.27 -23.99
CA PHE A 149 -28.58 10.57 -24.66
C PHE A 149 -28.02 9.35 -25.41
N LYS A 150 -28.77 8.85 -26.39
CA LYS A 150 -28.34 7.76 -27.28
C LYS A 150 -27.55 8.23 -28.51
N THR A 151 -26.84 9.35 -28.42
CA THR A 151 -25.90 9.80 -29.45
C THR A 151 -24.71 10.56 -28.85
N ARG A 152 -23.73 9.84 -28.29
CA ARG A 152 -22.33 10.32 -28.28
C ARG A 152 -21.34 9.27 -27.77
N SER A 153 -20.33 9.02 -28.60
CA SER A 153 -19.00 8.48 -28.31
C SER A 153 -18.93 7.08 -27.71
N GLU A 154 -18.22 6.18 -28.38
CA GLU A 154 -17.57 5.04 -27.74
C GLU A 154 -16.69 5.57 -26.60
N GLY A 155 -17.26 5.65 -25.40
CA GLY A 155 -16.55 6.08 -24.20
C GLY A 155 -15.68 4.93 -23.74
N VAL A 156 -14.38 5.19 -23.58
CA VAL A 156 -13.51 4.29 -22.81
C VAL A 156 -14.19 4.06 -21.45
N PRO A 157 -14.44 2.80 -21.03
CA PRO A 157 -15.09 2.54 -19.75
C PRO A 157 -14.28 3.21 -18.64
N LEU A 158 -14.96 3.95 -17.77
CA LEU A 158 -14.32 4.58 -16.61
C LEU A 158 -13.70 3.47 -15.75
N ASN A 159 -12.41 3.61 -15.42
CA ASN A 159 -11.74 2.69 -14.51
C ASN A 159 -12.46 2.74 -13.15
N GLN A 160 -13.02 1.60 -12.74
CA GLN A 160 -13.66 1.46 -11.43
C GLN A 160 -12.59 1.30 -10.36
N LEU A 161 -12.77 1.87 -9.17
CA LEU A 161 -11.78 1.80 -8.08
C LEU A 161 -11.57 0.38 -7.54
N PHE A 162 -12.55 -0.49 -7.69
CA PHE A 162 -12.46 -1.89 -7.28
C PHE A 162 -13.36 -2.74 -8.17
N SER A 163 -13.08 -4.04 -8.22
CA SER A 163 -13.89 -4.99 -8.95
C SER A 163 -15.15 -5.36 -8.16
N ILE A 164 -16.33 -5.01 -8.70
CA ILE A 164 -17.63 -5.33 -8.08
C ILE A 164 -17.80 -6.85 -7.93
N SER A 165 -17.33 -7.64 -8.92
CA SER A 165 -17.40 -9.09 -8.85
C SER A 165 -16.50 -9.66 -7.75
N SER A 166 -15.31 -9.08 -7.58
CA SER A 166 -14.41 -9.47 -6.50
C SER A 166 -15.05 -9.22 -5.12
N LEU A 167 -15.68 -8.05 -4.95
CA LEU A 167 -16.37 -7.71 -3.71
C LEU A 167 -17.55 -8.66 -3.43
N GLU A 168 -18.33 -9.01 -4.46
CA GLU A 168 -19.44 -9.95 -4.32
C GLU A 168 -18.95 -11.34 -3.87
N VAL A 169 -17.89 -11.87 -4.48
CA VAL A 169 -17.30 -13.16 -4.10
C VAL A 169 -16.82 -13.12 -2.64
N TYR A 170 -16.14 -12.05 -2.25
CA TYR A 170 -15.67 -11.86 -0.88
C TYR A 170 -16.84 -11.83 0.13
N LEU A 171 -17.88 -11.05 -0.15
CA LEU A 171 -19.05 -10.98 0.73
C LEU A 171 -19.81 -12.30 0.83
N ARG A 172 -19.92 -13.06 -0.26
CA ARG A 172 -20.50 -14.42 -0.23
C ARG A 172 -19.68 -15.36 0.65
N HIS A 173 -18.36 -15.28 0.58
CA HIS A 173 -17.47 -16.08 1.43
C HIS A 173 -17.64 -15.71 2.91
N MET A 174 -17.76 -14.42 3.22
CA MET A 174 -17.98 -13.91 4.59
C MET A 174 -19.39 -14.21 5.12
N ALA A 175 -20.40 -14.28 4.25
CA ALA A 175 -21.78 -14.59 4.63
C ALA A 175 -22.01 -16.08 4.92
N ASN A 176 -21.03 -16.95 4.60
CA ASN A 176 -21.15 -18.38 4.84
C ASN A 176 -21.07 -18.69 6.36
N PRO A 177 -22.10 -19.29 6.97
CA PRO A 177 -22.14 -19.56 8.42
C PRO A 177 -20.97 -20.43 8.92
N ASP A 178 -20.43 -21.33 8.11
CA ASP A 178 -19.30 -22.19 8.49
C ASP A 178 -18.00 -21.38 8.72
N ASN A 179 -17.86 -20.23 8.04
CA ASN A 179 -16.71 -19.33 8.17
C ASN A 179 -16.88 -18.32 9.32
N SER A 180 -18.09 -18.16 9.85
CA SER A 180 -18.36 -17.26 10.98
C SER A 180 -17.82 -17.80 12.32
N ILE A 181 -17.58 -19.11 12.41
CA ILE A 181 -17.18 -19.82 13.64
C ILE A 181 -15.67 -19.68 13.91
N ASN A 182 -14.84 -19.57 12.88
CA ASN A 182 -13.38 -19.42 13.00
C ASN A 182 -12.94 -17.95 13.25
N ASN A 183 -13.86 -16.99 13.11
CA ASN A 183 -13.65 -15.59 13.46
C ASN A 183 -14.10 -15.33 14.91
N SER A 184 -13.48 -16.04 15.87
CA SER A 184 -13.77 -15.94 17.31
C SER A 184 -13.33 -14.61 17.96
N GLY A 185 -13.14 -13.54 17.16
CA GLY A 185 -12.75 -12.20 17.61
C GLY A 185 -13.56 -11.06 16.97
N GLY A 186 -14.60 -11.37 16.20
CA GLY A 186 -15.43 -10.32 15.61
C GLY A 186 -16.41 -10.88 14.59
N GLY A 187 -17.64 -11.14 15.02
CA GLY A 187 -18.80 -11.15 14.12
C GLY A 187 -19.03 -9.73 13.60
N GLY A 188 -18.08 -9.21 12.82
CA GLY A 188 -18.21 -7.93 12.13
C GLY A 188 -19.38 -8.06 11.17
N SER A 189 -20.35 -7.16 11.31
CA SER A 189 -21.49 -7.14 10.39
C SER A 189 -20.97 -7.14 8.94
N LEU A 190 -21.61 -7.91 8.05
CA LEU A 190 -21.26 -7.92 6.61
C LEU A 190 -21.15 -6.50 6.03
N TYR A 191 -21.91 -5.56 6.58
CA TYR A 191 -21.84 -4.14 6.29
C TYR A 191 -20.47 -3.51 6.61
N LEU A 192 -19.88 -3.79 7.77
CA LEU A 192 -18.56 -3.27 8.14
C LEU A 192 -17.46 -3.86 7.27
N ASN A 193 -17.55 -5.16 6.96
CA ASN A 193 -16.62 -5.80 6.02
C ASN A 193 -16.75 -5.22 4.61
N PHE A 194 -17.98 -4.96 4.16
CA PHE A 194 -18.23 -4.27 2.89
C PHE A 194 -17.62 -2.87 2.89
N PHE A 195 -17.89 -2.08 3.94
CA PHE A 195 -17.41 -0.71 4.05
C PHE A 195 -15.89 -0.63 4.11
N ASP A 196 -15.26 -1.45 4.95
CA ASP A 196 -13.80 -1.53 5.06
C ASP A 196 -13.17 -1.89 3.72
N LYS A 197 -13.73 -2.88 3.02
CA LYS A 197 -13.19 -3.27 1.71
C LYS A 197 -13.41 -2.23 0.61
N LEU A 198 -14.52 -1.50 0.64
CA LEU A 198 -14.79 -0.42 -0.30
C LEU A 198 -13.74 0.71 -0.19
N ILE A 199 -13.31 1.03 1.03
CA ILE A 199 -12.33 2.11 1.26
C ILE A 199 -10.88 1.66 1.06
N THR A 200 -10.58 0.35 1.06
CA THR A 200 -9.21 -0.22 0.89
C THR A 200 -8.71 -0.30 -0.56
N SER A 201 -9.32 0.39 -1.52
CA SER A 201 -8.83 0.37 -2.90
C SER A 201 -7.43 1.01 -3.01
N ASN A 202 -6.58 0.40 -3.83
CA ASN A 202 -5.26 0.91 -4.20
C ASN A 202 -5.15 1.26 -5.70
N GLN A 203 -6.28 1.40 -6.41
CA GLN A 203 -6.26 1.66 -7.85
C GLN A 203 -5.91 3.11 -8.17
N ILE A 204 -4.90 3.29 -9.03
CA ILE A 204 -4.50 4.60 -9.51
C ILE A 204 -5.40 5.03 -10.68
N THR A 205 -6.14 6.13 -10.50
CA THR A 205 -7.02 6.70 -11.52
C THR A 205 -6.76 8.19 -11.70
N PRO A 206 -7.05 8.80 -12.86
CA PRO A 206 -6.81 10.24 -13.08
C PRO A 206 -7.70 11.16 -12.24
N PHE A 207 -8.81 10.65 -11.69
CA PHE A 207 -9.80 11.47 -10.97
C PHE A 207 -9.74 11.28 -9.45
N GLU A 208 -9.09 10.22 -8.96
CA GLU A 208 -8.87 10.00 -7.53
C GLU A 208 -7.42 10.33 -7.18
N THR A 209 -7.22 11.20 -6.21
CA THR A 209 -5.89 11.69 -5.89
C THR A 209 -5.20 10.82 -4.83
N PHE A 210 -5.90 10.29 -3.83
CA PHE A 210 -5.27 9.65 -2.67
C PHE A 210 -4.49 8.36 -2.96
N ASN A 211 -4.76 7.70 -4.08
CA ASN A 211 -4.06 6.49 -4.51
C ASN A 211 -2.82 6.75 -5.36
N HIS A 212 -2.43 8.01 -5.57
CA HIS A 212 -1.14 8.31 -6.18
C HIS A 212 -0.01 8.31 -5.14
N PRO A 213 1.12 7.63 -5.40
CA PRO A 213 2.24 7.60 -4.47
C PRO A 213 2.86 8.98 -4.31
N ILE A 214 3.12 9.38 -3.07
CA ILE A 214 3.84 10.62 -2.71
C ILE A 214 5.34 10.36 -2.54
N SER A 215 5.70 9.10 -2.27
CA SER A 215 7.08 8.66 -2.16
C SER A 215 7.28 7.28 -2.78
N GLN A 216 8.44 7.08 -3.40
CA GLN A 216 8.96 5.76 -3.80
C GLN A 216 10.16 5.43 -2.91
N ILE A 217 10.09 4.29 -2.24
CA ILE A 217 11.14 3.79 -1.36
C ILE A 217 11.79 2.58 -2.01
N PHE A 218 13.11 2.65 -2.17
CA PHE A 218 13.93 1.49 -2.54
C PHE A 218 14.55 0.90 -1.28
N ILE A 219 14.37 -0.39 -1.05
CA ILE A 219 14.95 -1.08 0.11
C ILE A 219 16.07 -1.98 -0.37
N ILE A 220 17.27 -1.76 0.17
CA ILE A 220 18.49 -2.50 -0.18
C ILE A 220 19.16 -3.07 1.07
N ASP A 221 19.88 -4.17 0.87
CA ASP A 221 20.80 -4.72 1.84
C ASP A 221 22.19 -4.11 1.66
N TYR A 222 22.79 -3.66 2.76
CA TYR A 222 24.14 -3.13 2.77
C TYR A 222 25.20 -4.17 2.39
N GLU A 223 25.03 -5.43 2.81
CA GLU A 223 26.05 -6.45 2.60
C GLU A 223 26.15 -6.91 1.15
N THR A 224 25.00 -7.18 0.53
CA THR A 224 24.94 -7.87 -0.76
C THR A 224 24.63 -6.95 -1.94
N ASP A 225 23.93 -5.83 -1.72
CA ASP A 225 23.52 -4.95 -2.81
C ASP A 225 24.55 -3.84 -3.06
N SER A 226 24.96 -3.71 -4.32
CA SER A 226 25.86 -2.63 -4.74
C SER A 226 25.09 -1.34 -5.07
N ILE A 227 25.78 -0.20 -4.96
CA ILE A 227 25.25 1.11 -5.38
C ILE A 227 24.88 1.11 -6.87
N ASP A 228 25.55 0.29 -7.68
CA ASP A 228 25.28 0.17 -9.11
C ASP A 228 23.93 -0.50 -9.39
N ILE A 229 23.55 -1.49 -8.57
CA ILE A 229 22.22 -2.11 -8.60
C ILE A 229 21.17 -1.07 -8.22
N LEU A 230 21.36 -0.36 -7.10
CA LEU A 230 20.44 0.69 -6.65
C LEU A 230 20.25 1.77 -7.74
N ARG A 231 21.34 2.22 -8.36
CA ARG A 231 21.31 3.18 -9.45
C ARG A 231 20.52 2.66 -10.64
N LYS A 232 20.68 1.38 -11.00
CA LYS A 232 19.93 0.74 -12.07
C LYS A 232 18.42 0.74 -11.76
N LEU A 233 18.02 0.33 -10.56
CA LEU A 233 16.61 0.32 -10.13
C LEU A 233 15.98 1.72 -10.22
N ILE A 234 16.66 2.75 -9.71
CA ILE A 234 16.17 4.13 -9.77
C ILE A 234 16.02 4.62 -11.22
N VAL A 235 16.98 4.27 -12.10
CA VAL A 235 16.92 4.65 -13.51
C VAL A 235 15.81 3.91 -14.24
N GLU A 236 15.62 2.62 -14.00
CA GLU A 236 14.53 1.81 -14.57
C GLU A 236 13.17 2.36 -14.13
N PHE A 237 13.01 2.64 -12.84
CA PHE A 237 11.81 3.28 -12.33
C PHE A 237 11.56 4.64 -12.99
N ARG A 238 12.58 5.50 -13.10
CA ARG A 238 12.43 6.84 -13.70
C ARG A 238 12.11 6.82 -15.20
N ASN A 239 12.59 5.80 -15.91
CA ASN A 239 12.37 5.62 -17.33
C ASN A 239 11.07 4.88 -17.65
N TYR A 240 10.32 4.43 -16.64
CA TYR A 240 9.04 3.80 -16.86
C TYR A 240 8.04 4.77 -17.51
N ASN A 241 7.23 4.26 -18.43
CA ASN A 241 6.22 5.06 -19.12
C ASN A 241 4.98 5.25 -18.24
N PHE A 242 5.07 6.18 -17.28
CA PHE A 242 3.97 6.49 -16.38
C PHE A 242 2.77 7.11 -17.11
N PRO A 243 1.54 6.92 -16.59
CA PRO A 243 0.38 7.64 -17.09
C PRO A 243 0.59 9.16 -17.07
N LYS A 244 0.03 9.87 -18.05
CA LYS A 244 0.24 11.32 -18.25
C LYS A 244 -0.17 12.21 -17.06
N PHE A 245 -1.03 11.69 -16.19
CA PHE A 245 -1.50 12.38 -14.98
C PHE A 245 -0.57 12.17 -13.78
N PHE A 246 0.46 11.34 -13.90
CA PHE A 246 1.47 11.09 -12.88
C PHE A 246 2.76 11.85 -13.19
N GLN A 247 3.24 12.64 -12.24
CA GLN A 247 4.44 13.44 -12.38
C GLN A 247 5.53 12.91 -11.45
N ILE A 248 6.58 12.34 -12.03
CA ILE A 248 7.67 11.75 -11.25
C ILE A 248 8.49 12.79 -10.47
N ASP A 249 8.60 14.02 -10.97
CA ASP A 249 9.33 15.11 -10.31
C ASP A 249 8.69 15.56 -8.97
N ASP A 250 7.44 15.16 -8.74
CA ASP A 250 6.73 15.42 -7.49
C ASP A 250 6.91 14.30 -6.44
N LEU A 251 7.49 13.17 -6.85
CA LEU A 251 7.69 12.01 -6.01
C LEU A 251 8.94 12.16 -5.13
N LEU A 252 8.80 11.87 -3.84
CA LEU A 252 9.94 11.73 -2.95
C LEU A 252 10.61 10.36 -3.18
N ILE A 253 11.75 10.35 -3.86
CA ILE A 253 12.60 9.16 -3.95
C ILE A 253 13.44 9.07 -2.67
N HIS A 254 13.37 7.93 -1.99
CA HIS A 254 14.09 7.68 -0.75
C HIS A 254 14.62 6.23 -0.72
N VAL A 255 15.69 5.98 0.04
CA VAL A 255 16.30 4.65 0.13
C VAL A 255 16.35 4.17 1.58
N PHE A 256 15.88 2.95 1.82
CA PHE A 256 16.04 2.26 3.09
C PHE A 256 17.21 1.29 2.98
N ILE A 257 18.14 1.40 3.92
CA ILE A 257 19.34 0.56 3.97
C ILE A 257 19.20 -0.32 5.19
N ILE A 258 19.14 -1.63 4.96
CA ILE A 258 19.12 -2.64 6.01
C ILE A 258 20.53 -3.19 6.16
N TYR A 259 20.99 -3.39 7.39
CA TYR A 259 22.32 -3.95 7.65
C TYR A 259 22.35 -4.69 8.99
N ASP A 260 23.29 -5.63 9.12
CA ASP A 260 23.56 -6.32 10.37
C ASP A 260 24.34 -5.42 11.34
N CYS A 261 23.71 -5.02 12.44
CA CYS A 261 24.37 -4.22 13.47
C CYS A 261 25.43 -5.00 14.26
N ASP A 262 25.40 -6.34 14.21
CA ASP A 262 26.38 -7.18 14.90
C ASP A 262 27.66 -7.37 14.07
N LYS A 263 27.57 -7.18 12.75
CA LYS A 263 28.67 -7.39 11.81
C LYS A 263 29.36 -6.11 11.34
N PHE A 264 28.59 -5.04 11.15
CA PHE A 264 29.10 -3.81 10.55
C PHE A 264 29.07 -2.64 11.53
N ALA A 265 30.14 -1.83 11.51
CA ALA A 265 30.22 -0.65 12.34
C ALA A 265 29.39 0.50 11.76
N THR A 266 28.76 1.31 12.62
CA THR A 266 27.95 2.47 12.22
C THR A 266 28.71 3.46 11.33
N GLY A 267 30.03 3.57 11.47
CA GLY A 267 30.88 4.46 10.67
C GLY A 267 30.89 4.11 9.18
N ASP A 268 30.94 2.82 8.84
CA ASP A 268 30.96 2.34 7.45
C ASP A 268 29.61 2.61 6.77
N ILE A 269 28.52 2.44 7.51
CA ILE A 269 27.17 2.73 7.03
C ILE A 269 26.99 4.24 6.76
N ILE A 270 27.52 5.11 7.62
CA ILE A 270 27.48 6.56 7.41
C ILE A 270 28.25 6.95 6.13
N ASN A 271 29.41 6.33 5.89
CA ASN A 271 30.17 6.56 4.66
C ASN A 271 29.37 6.13 3.43
N PHE A 272 28.73 4.97 3.49
CA PHE A 272 27.88 4.46 2.42
C PHE A 272 26.65 5.35 2.17
N GLN A 273 26.01 5.87 3.23
CA GLN A 273 24.92 6.85 3.09
C GLN A 273 25.39 8.12 2.36
N ASN A 274 26.57 8.63 2.71
CA ASN A 274 27.15 9.79 2.05
C ASN A 274 27.49 9.50 0.59
N GLU A 275 27.96 8.28 0.30
CA GLU A 275 28.24 7.84 -1.07
C GLU A 275 26.96 7.81 -1.93
N ILE A 276 25.87 7.22 -1.42
CA ILE A 276 24.56 7.23 -2.09
C ILE A 276 24.08 8.67 -2.31
N LYS A 277 24.17 9.52 -1.29
CA LYS A 277 23.76 10.91 -1.38
C LYS A 277 24.55 11.66 -2.45
N ASN A 278 25.86 11.46 -2.52
CA ASN A 278 26.72 12.15 -3.48
C ASN A 278 26.56 11.63 -4.91
N LYS A 279 26.44 10.31 -5.10
CA LYS A 279 26.34 9.68 -6.42
C LYS A 279 24.95 9.75 -7.02
N LEU A 280 23.90 9.59 -6.20
CA LEU A 280 22.52 9.45 -6.68
C LEU A 280 21.63 10.65 -6.34
N ASN A 281 22.09 11.55 -5.45
CA ASN A 281 21.31 12.68 -4.95
C ASN A 281 19.97 12.24 -4.31
N VAL A 282 20.02 11.17 -3.51
CA VAL A 282 18.86 10.59 -2.81
C VAL A 282 19.13 10.53 -1.32
N ASN A 283 18.08 10.76 -0.52
CA ASN A 283 18.13 10.64 0.94
C ASN A 283 17.99 9.18 1.39
N THR A 284 18.55 8.85 2.54
CA THR A 284 18.58 7.48 3.06
C THR A 284 18.09 7.41 4.50
N THR A 285 17.43 6.31 4.86
CA THR A 285 17.14 5.92 6.24
C THR A 285 17.75 4.55 6.50
N VAL A 286 18.46 4.42 7.62
CA VAL A 286 19.20 3.21 7.97
C VAL A 286 18.44 2.40 9.03
N PHE A 287 18.27 1.10 8.77
CA PHE A 287 17.60 0.12 9.61
C PHE A 287 18.63 -0.85 10.20
N PRO A 288 19.08 -0.62 11.45
CA PRO A 288 19.96 -1.55 12.14
C PRO A 288 19.19 -2.82 12.54
N MET A 289 19.64 -3.97 12.08
CA MET A 289 18.99 -5.24 12.33
C MET A 289 19.98 -6.23 12.91
N SER A 290 19.56 -7.08 13.83
CA SER A 290 20.38 -8.18 14.34
C SER A 290 19.86 -9.49 13.77
N TYR A 291 20.63 -10.11 12.86
CA TYR A 291 20.20 -11.33 12.17
C TYR A 291 20.47 -12.60 12.99
N ASN A 292 21.57 -12.62 13.74
CA ASN A 292 22.13 -13.85 14.31
C ASN A 292 21.59 -14.20 15.72
N ASN A 293 20.97 -13.25 16.43
CA ASN A 293 20.36 -13.51 17.73
C ASN A 293 19.16 -14.48 17.68
N ASN A 294 18.69 -14.85 16.49
CA ASN A 294 17.54 -15.73 16.29
C ASN A 294 17.87 -17.23 16.41
N LYS A 295 19.14 -17.64 16.26
CA LYS A 295 19.51 -19.08 16.22
C LYS A 295 19.94 -19.66 17.57
N GLU A 296 20.49 -18.85 18.48
CA GLU A 296 21.14 -19.36 19.71
C GLU A 296 20.24 -19.42 20.97
N LYS A 297 19.00 -18.88 20.93
CA LYS A 297 18.08 -18.88 22.08
C LYS A 297 17.05 -20.02 22.10
N SER A 298 17.34 -21.12 21.42
CA SER A 298 16.55 -22.36 21.48
C SER A 298 16.80 -23.19 22.76
N SER A 299 17.64 -22.71 23.69
CA SER A 299 17.82 -23.29 25.03
C SER A 299 17.29 -22.36 26.12
N GLY A 300 15.98 -22.43 26.37
CA GLY A 300 15.37 -22.05 27.66
C GLY A 300 14.91 -20.59 27.86
N GLY A 301 15.15 -19.66 26.94
CA GLY A 301 14.68 -18.28 27.02
C GLY A 301 14.22 -17.77 25.66
N GLY A 302 12.95 -18.02 25.33
CA GLY A 302 12.37 -17.63 24.04
C GLY A 302 12.54 -16.13 23.76
N MET A 303 12.93 -15.80 22.53
CA MET A 303 12.93 -14.41 22.07
C MET A 303 11.49 -13.89 22.11
N GLU A 304 11.25 -12.78 22.78
CA GLU A 304 9.92 -12.19 22.80
C GLU A 304 9.55 -11.70 21.39
N THR A 305 8.51 -12.31 20.81
CA THR A 305 7.94 -11.94 19.51
C THR A 305 6.65 -11.15 19.68
N ASN A 306 6.32 -10.34 18.68
CA ASN A 306 5.03 -9.68 18.54
C ASN A 306 4.31 -10.31 17.34
N THR A 307 3.02 -10.61 17.51
CA THR A 307 2.17 -11.10 16.42
C THR A 307 1.57 -9.92 15.65
N ILE A 308 1.77 -9.91 14.33
CA ILE A 308 1.26 -8.86 13.43
C ILE A 308 0.32 -9.49 12.41
N SER A 309 -0.84 -8.85 12.20
CA SER A 309 -1.84 -9.31 11.23
C SER A 309 -1.43 -8.94 9.80
N LEU A 310 -1.59 -9.89 8.88
CA LEU A 310 -1.43 -9.71 7.44
C LEU A 310 -2.75 -9.31 6.75
N VAL A 311 -3.88 -9.50 7.45
CA VAL A 311 -5.22 -9.20 6.93
C VAL A 311 -5.54 -7.71 7.10
N GLU A 312 -4.88 -7.05 8.05
CA GLU A 312 -5.03 -5.62 8.27
C GLU A 312 -4.62 -4.83 7.03
N ASN A 313 -5.51 -3.94 6.60
CA ASN A 313 -5.32 -3.08 5.44
C ASN A 313 -5.17 -3.82 4.10
N SER A 314 -5.61 -5.07 4.04
CA SER A 314 -5.62 -5.83 2.79
C SER A 314 -6.68 -5.33 1.82
N THR A 315 -6.34 -5.30 0.53
CA THR A 315 -7.30 -5.01 -0.54
C THR A 315 -8.25 -6.19 -0.74
N ILE A 316 -9.32 -5.99 -1.51
CA ILE A 316 -10.26 -7.06 -1.87
C ILE A 316 -9.51 -8.18 -2.62
N GLU A 317 -8.66 -7.81 -3.56
CA GLU A 317 -7.90 -8.75 -4.39
C GLU A 317 -6.92 -9.58 -3.57
N GLU A 318 -6.20 -8.97 -2.63
CA GLU A 318 -5.30 -9.67 -1.72
C GLU A 318 -6.05 -10.67 -0.82
N GLU A 319 -7.23 -10.29 -0.37
CA GLU A 319 -8.05 -11.14 0.49
C GLU A 319 -8.65 -12.33 -0.26
N LEU A 320 -9.12 -12.11 -1.48
CA LEU A 320 -9.56 -13.20 -2.36
C LEU A 320 -8.43 -14.16 -2.70
N GLN A 321 -7.21 -13.65 -2.89
CA GLN A 321 -6.04 -14.48 -3.13
C GLN A 321 -5.74 -15.38 -1.93
N ARG A 322 -5.80 -14.85 -0.70
CA ARG A 322 -5.68 -15.66 0.53
C ARG A 322 -6.76 -16.72 0.63
N ILE A 323 -8.02 -16.34 0.40
CA ILE A 323 -9.15 -17.28 0.42
C ILE A 323 -8.95 -18.40 -0.61
N SER A 324 -8.54 -18.04 -1.83
CA SER A 324 -8.25 -19.00 -2.91
C SER A 324 -7.14 -19.99 -2.54
N TRP A 325 -6.12 -19.52 -1.82
CA TRP A 325 -4.99 -20.33 -1.37
C TRP A 325 -5.26 -21.11 -0.08
N ASN A 326 -6.42 -20.92 0.53
CA ASN A 326 -6.76 -21.48 1.85
C ASN A 326 -5.64 -21.21 2.86
N ASP A 327 -5.04 -20.03 2.79
CA ASP A 327 -3.94 -19.65 3.66
C ASP A 327 -4.50 -19.39 5.07
N ILE A 328 -4.11 -20.24 6.02
CA ILE A 328 -4.58 -20.17 7.41
C ILE A 328 -3.76 -19.12 8.19
N ASN A 329 -2.60 -18.71 7.66
CA ASN A 329 -1.67 -17.81 8.33
C ASN A 329 -2.05 -16.36 8.12
N ASN A 330 -2.99 -15.87 8.94
CA ASN A 330 -3.43 -14.48 8.94
C ASN A 330 -2.48 -13.52 9.67
N SER A 331 -1.39 -14.04 10.24
CA SER A 331 -0.43 -13.26 11.00
C SER A 331 0.99 -13.84 10.89
N PHE A 332 1.97 -13.01 11.21
CA PHE A 332 3.36 -13.42 11.36
C PHE A 332 3.92 -12.95 12.70
N GLU A 333 4.94 -13.66 13.18
CA GLU A 333 5.66 -13.30 14.39
C GLU A 333 6.97 -12.58 14.04
N ILE A 334 7.16 -11.40 14.60
CA ILE A 334 8.37 -10.62 14.43
C ILE A 334 9.06 -10.39 15.78
N PRO A 335 10.39 -10.49 15.88
CA PRO A 335 11.07 -10.19 17.12
C PRO A 335 10.82 -8.75 17.60
N LYS A 336 10.62 -8.54 18.90
CA LYS A 336 10.33 -7.21 19.47
C LYS A 336 11.38 -6.15 19.15
N VAL A 337 12.66 -6.54 19.09
CA VAL A 337 13.77 -5.63 18.74
C VAL A 337 13.61 -5.10 17.32
N VAL A 338 13.26 -6.00 16.39
CA VAL A 338 13.00 -5.66 14.99
C VAL A 338 11.78 -4.77 14.86
N ASP A 339 10.67 -5.16 15.51
CA ASP A 339 9.43 -4.39 15.54
C ASP A 339 9.67 -2.94 16.01
N TYR A 340 10.43 -2.79 17.10
CA TYR A 340 10.81 -1.49 17.62
C TYR A 340 11.67 -0.68 16.64
N THR A 341 12.65 -1.33 15.98
CA THR A 341 13.48 -0.68 14.96
C THR A 341 12.64 -0.16 13.81
N ILE A 342 11.76 -0.99 13.22
CA ILE A 342 10.93 -0.61 12.08
C ILE A 342 10.08 0.61 12.45
N ARG A 343 9.36 0.57 13.58
CA ARG A 343 8.54 1.70 14.04
C ARG A 343 9.37 2.98 14.25
N THR A 344 10.57 2.85 14.82
CA THR A 344 11.43 4.01 15.13
C THR A 344 11.92 4.66 13.85
N LYS A 345 12.37 3.84 12.89
CA LYS A 345 12.93 4.30 11.62
C LYS A 345 11.87 4.80 10.66
N LEU A 346 10.65 4.25 10.70
CA LEU A 346 9.51 4.84 10.00
C LEU A 346 9.10 6.19 10.59
N TYR A 347 9.05 6.33 11.91
CA TYR A 347 8.80 7.63 12.54
C TYR A 347 9.85 8.68 12.15
N GLU A 348 11.14 8.28 12.10
CA GLU A 348 12.23 9.12 11.63
C GLU A 348 12.03 9.52 10.17
N PHE A 349 11.72 8.57 9.29
CA PHE A 349 11.48 8.81 7.87
C PHE A 349 10.33 9.80 7.66
N ILE A 350 9.20 9.58 8.34
CA ILE A 350 8.00 10.40 8.19
C ILE A 350 8.28 11.85 8.60
N ASN A 351 8.90 12.06 9.77
CA ASN A 351 9.14 13.41 10.30
C ASN A 351 10.26 14.17 9.57
N LYS A 352 11.34 13.48 9.18
CA LYS A 352 12.51 14.15 8.59
C LYS A 352 12.39 14.35 7.09
N PHE A 353 11.66 13.49 6.39
CA PHE A 353 11.63 13.49 4.92
C PHE A 353 10.22 13.62 4.34
N LEU A 354 9.29 12.74 4.73
CA LEU A 354 7.96 12.71 4.11
C LEU A 354 7.14 13.98 4.39
N ILE A 355 6.94 14.33 5.66
CA ILE A 355 6.16 15.52 6.05
C ILE A 355 6.81 16.81 5.50
N PRO A 356 8.13 17.04 5.61
CA PRO A 356 8.78 18.20 5.01
C PRO A 356 8.62 18.27 3.49
N HIS A 357 8.73 17.14 2.77
CA HIS A 357 8.49 17.08 1.33
C HIS A 357 7.07 17.49 0.99
N MET A 358 6.08 16.91 1.69
CA MET A 358 4.67 17.25 1.54
C MET A 358 4.41 18.74 1.75
N GLN A 359 4.92 19.31 2.86
CA GLN A 359 4.78 20.74 3.16
C GLN A 359 5.43 21.62 2.08
N SER A 360 6.60 21.23 1.57
CA SER A 360 7.27 21.94 0.49
C SER A 360 6.45 21.94 -0.80
N LYS A 361 5.86 20.80 -1.17
CA LYS A 361 4.99 20.69 -2.35
C LYS A 361 3.70 21.50 -2.20
N VAL A 362 3.07 21.51 -1.03
CA VAL A 362 1.90 22.39 -0.78
C VAL A 362 2.27 23.85 -0.89
N ARG A 363 3.38 24.27 -0.28
CA ARG A 363 3.83 25.66 -0.37
C ARG A 363 4.13 26.07 -1.80
N TYR A 364 4.83 25.22 -2.56
CA TYR A 364 5.08 25.46 -3.97
C TYR A 364 3.77 25.66 -4.75
N TRP A 365 2.75 24.85 -4.48
CA TRP A 365 1.45 24.96 -5.16
C TRP A 365 0.70 26.24 -4.78
N ASP A 366 0.69 26.57 -3.49
CA ASP A 366 0.09 27.82 -2.98
C ASP A 366 0.75 29.04 -3.66
N ASP A 367 2.09 29.08 -3.64
CA ASP A 367 2.87 30.21 -4.16
C ASP A 367 2.89 30.31 -5.69
N GLN A 368 3.01 29.20 -6.41
CA GLN A 368 3.28 29.20 -7.85
C GLN A 368 2.08 28.92 -8.73
N ILE A 369 1.06 28.23 -8.19
CA ILE A 369 -0.08 27.72 -8.97
C ILE A 369 -1.39 28.41 -8.55
N LEU A 370 -1.68 28.50 -7.25
CA LEU A 370 -2.92 29.12 -6.76
C LEU A 370 -2.88 30.64 -6.70
N GLN A 371 -1.72 31.23 -6.38
CA GLN A 371 -1.61 32.68 -6.31
C GLN A 371 -2.02 33.31 -7.66
N PRO A 372 -2.99 34.25 -7.67
CA PRO A 372 -3.48 34.84 -8.90
C PRO A 372 -2.37 35.67 -9.56
N LYS A 373 -1.67 35.08 -10.54
CA LYS A 373 -0.68 35.79 -11.34
C LYS A 373 -1.38 36.94 -12.08
N LYS A 374 -0.85 38.16 -11.97
CA LYS A 374 -1.40 39.40 -12.54
C LYS A 374 -1.51 39.42 -14.09
N SER A 375 -1.09 38.34 -14.78
CA SER A 375 -1.18 38.21 -16.23
C SER A 375 -2.38 37.35 -16.65
N ILE A 376 -3.16 37.85 -17.60
CA ILE A 376 -4.40 37.25 -18.12
C ILE A 376 -4.14 36.07 -19.08
N THR A 377 -2.94 35.95 -19.64
CA THR A 377 -2.64 34.96 -20.71
C THR A 377 -2.25 33.57 -20.21
N GLY A 378 -1.96 33.39 -18.92
CA GLY A 378 -1.50 32.09 -18.35
C GLY A 378 -2.57 31.26 -17.64
N ARG A 379 -3.83 31.71 -17.61
CA ARG A 379 -4.81 31.27 -16.58
C ARG A 379 -5.53 29.93 -16.82
N PHE A 380 -5.27 29.20 -17.91
CA PHE A 380 -6.14 28.05 -18.25
C PHE A 380 -5.45 26.75 -18.70
N PHE A 381 -4.12 26.59 -18.56
CA PHE A 381 -3.45 25.38 -19.08
C PHE A 381 -2.73 24.45 -18.08
N GLN A 382 -2.68 24.78 -16.79
CA GLN A 382 -1.87 23.99 -15.83
C GLN A 382 -2.66 23.28 -14.72
N VAL A 383 -3.98 23.46 -14.62
CA VAL A 383 -4.78 22.88 -13.51
C VAL A 383 -5.17 21.41 -13.79
N SER A 384 -5.17 20.96 -15.04
CA SER A 384 -5.61 19.60 -15.42
C SER A 384 -4.54 18.51 -15.29
N LYS A 385 -3.31 18.84 -14.86
CA LYS A 385 -2.16 17.90 -14.88
C LYS A 385 -1.63 17.49 -13.52
N ASN A 386 -2.08 18.12 -12.43
CA ASN A 386 -1.40 18.01 -11.13
C ASN A 386 -2.35 17.47 -10.03
N PHE A 387 -2.89 16.26 -10.24
CA PHE A 387 -3.78 15.58 -9.30
C PHE A 387 -3.07 15.15 -8.00
N LEU A 388 -1.78 14.85 -8.06
CA LEU A 388 -0.96 14.41 -6.92
C LEU A 388 -0.89 15.43 -5.77
N ILE A 389 -1.16 16.70 -6.04
CA ILE A 389 -0.95 17.79 -5.07
C ILE A 389 -2.24 18.16 -4.30
N VAL A 390 -3.42 17.82 -4.83
CA VAL A 390 -4.69 17.92 -4.09
C VAL A 390 -4.68 17.01 -2.85
N ILE A 391 -3.99 15.87 -2.94
CA ILE A 391 -3.73 14.92 -1.84
C ILE A 391 -3.13 15.64 -0.63
N ILE A 392 -2.08 16.42 -0.87
CA ILE A 392 -1.26 16.98 0.19
C ILE A 392 -2.00 18.10 0.92
N ILE A 393 -2.86 18.83 0.20
CA ILE A 393 -3.68 19.90 0.77
C ILE A 393 -4.79 19.34 1.64
N VAL A 394 -5.49 18.29 1.21
CA VAL A 394 -6.53 17.67 2.04
C VAL A 394 -5.93 17.04 3.30
N ILE A 395 -4.77 16.37 3.20
CA ILE A 395 -4.11 15.71 4.34
C ILE A 395 -3.50 16.68 5.36
N LEU A 396 -3.05 17.86 4.93
CA LEU A 396 -2.47 18.86 5.87
C LEU A 396 -3.54 19.79 6.47
N VAL A 397 -4.71 19.90 5.84
CA VAL A 397 -5.81 20.78 6.28
C VAL A 397 -6.81 20.06 7.18
N TYR A 398 -7.07 18.76 6.97
CA TYR A 398 -7.87 17.89 7.84
C TYR A 398 -7.01 17.09 8.80
#